data_AF-A0A0R3XDA5-F1
#
_entry.id   AF-A0A0R3XDA5-F1
#
_cell.length_a   1.000
_cell.length_b   1.000
_cell.length_c   1.000
_cell.angle_alpha   90.00
_cell.angle_beta   90.00
_cell.angle_gamma   90.00
#
_symmetry.space_group_name_H-M   'P 1'
#
loop_
_entity.id
_entity.type
_entity.pdbx_description
1 polymer ?
#
loop_
_entity_poly.entity_id
_entity_poly.type
_entity_poly.pdbx_seq_one_letter_code
_entity_poly.pdbx_strand_id
1 'polypeptide(L)' 'MHLFHAVQHPLKCEGCKREPIVGLRYKCTRCPRYNLCQDCFWTGITTDPHTNSHDVKEYTSATVSEWTTVQSIVISA' A
#
# COMPACT_ATOMS: atom_id res chain seq x y z
N MET A 1 -13.12 8.44 13.83
CA MET A 1 -13.44 8.51 12.39
C MET A 1 -12.13 8.32 11.63
N HIS A 2 -11.96 7.20 10.92
CA HIS A 2 -10.69 6.81 10.30
C HIS A 2 -10.36 7.70 9.08
N LEU A 3 -9.41 8.62 9.23
CA LEU A 3 -9.00 9.60 8.21
C LEU A 3 -8.28 9.00 6.98
N PHE A 4 -8.00 7.69 6.99
CA PHE A 4 -7.21 7.04 5.94
C PHE A 4 -7.94 6.96 4.60
N HIS A 5 -9.28 7.03 4.57
CA HIS A 5 -10.06 6.97 3.32
C HIS A 5 -9.74 8.10 2.31
N ALA A 6 -9.13 9.20 2.76
CA ALA A 6 -8.77 10.32 1.90
C ALA A 6 -7.31 10.30 1.41
N VAL A 7 -6.48 9.37 1.89
CA VAL A 7 -5.07 9.30 1.49
C VAL A 7 -4.96 8.69 0.10
N GLN A 8 -4.31 9.40 -0.81
CA GLN A 8 -4.09 8.94 -2.18
C GLN A 8 -2.60 8.67 -2.40
N HIS A 9 -2.29 7.50 -2.92
CA HIS A 9 -0.96 7.14 -3.38
C HIS A 9 -0.96 7.13 -4.91
N PRO A 10 -0.09 7.91 -5.58
CA PRO A 10 0.01 7.96 -7.05
C PRO A 10 0.72 6.72 -7.59
N LEU A 11 0.16 5.55 -7.29
CA LEU A 11 0.69 4.24 -7.60
C LEU A 11 -0.47 3.34 -8.03
N LYS A 12 -0.19 2.47 -9.00
CA LYS A 12 -1.09 1.42 -9.44
C LYS A 12 -1.10 0.23 -8.47
N CYS A 13 -2.29 -0.32 -8.24
CA CYS A 13 -2.46 -1.62 -7.61
C CYS A 13 -2.14 -2.74 -8.61
N GLU A 14 -1.21 -3.64 -8.30
CA GLU A 14 -0.85 -4.73 -9.21
C GLU A 14 -1.91 -5.85 -9.27
N GLY A 15 -2.80 -5.96 -8.28
CA GLY A 15 -3.89 -6.93 -8.28
C GLY A 15 -5.06 -6.53 -9.20
N CYS A 16 -5.66 -5.36 -8.98
CA CYS A 16 -6.83 -4.90 -9.74
C CYS A 16 -6.54 -3.78 -10.75
N LYS A 17 -5.29 -3.36 -10.89
CA LYS A 17 -4.82 -2.32 -11.83
C LYS A 17 -5.41 -0.92 -11.63
N ARG A 18 -6.12 -0.65 -10.52
CA ARG A 18 -6.60 0.70 -10.17
C ARG A 18 -5.44 1.65 -9.86
N GLU A 19 -5.57 2.90 -10.27
CA GLU A 19 -4.64 4.00 -9.99
C GLU A 19 -5.45 5.31 -9.87
N PRO A 20 -5.21 6.17 -8.86
CA PRO A 20 -4.33 5.97 -7.71
C PRO A 20 -4.88 4.94 -6.69
N ILE A 21 -4.02 4.37 -5.85
CA ILE A 21 -4.47 3.63 -4.67
C ILE A 21 -4.98 4.63 -3.64
N VAL A 22 -6.26 4.54 -3.27
CA VAL A 22 -6.89 5.35 -2.23
C VAL A 22 -7.01 4.51 -0.96
N GLY A 23 -6.75 5.10 0.21
CA GLY A 23 -6.78 4.39 1.48
C GLY A 23 -5.42 3.83 1.87
N LEU A 24 -5.42 2.61 2.41
CA LEU A 24 -4.19 1.90 2.75
C LEU A 24 -3.54 1.30 1.51
N ARG A 25 -2.22 1.47 1.44
CA ARG A 25 -1.37 0.82 0.45
C ARG A 25 -0.56 -0.28 1.11
N TYR A 26 -0.49 -1.44 0.47
CA TYR A 26 0.32 -2.58 0.90
C TYR A 26 1.44 -2.81 -0.11
N LYS A 27 2.70 -2.62 0.30
CA LYS A 27 3.87 -2.89 -0.57
C LYS A 27 4.49 -4.22 -0.19
N CYS A 28 4.70 -5.10 -1.16
CA CYS A 28 5.47 -6.33 -0.95
C CYS A 28 6.91 -6.00 -0.58
N THR A 29 7.46 -6.71 0.40
CA THR A 29 8.86 -6.55 0.84
C THR A 29 9.85 -7.23 -0.09
N ARG A 30 9.40 -8.26 -0.82
CA ARG A 30 10.24 -9.08 -1.72
C ARG A 30 10.08 -8.70 -3.19
N CYS A 31 8.85 -8.38 -3.62
CA CYS A 31 8.56 -8.06 -5.01
C CYS A 31 8.85 -6.57 -5.29
N PRO A 32 9.71 -6.24 -6.26
CA PRO A 32 10.01 -4.86 -6.62
C PRO A 32 8.76 -4.19 -7.19
N ARG A 33 8.50 -2.96 -6.75
CA ARG A 33 7.38 -2.12 -7.22
C ARG A 33 5.98 -2.75 -7.12
N TYR A 34 5.81 -3.80 -6.31
CA TYR A 34 4.52 -4.47 -6.17
C TYR A 34 3.71 -3.83 -5.04
N ASN A 35 2.62 -3.17 -5.41
CA ASN A 35 1.71 -2.49 -4.49
C ASN A 35 0.30 -3.06 -4.64
N LEU A 36 -0.38 -3.29 -3.53
CA LEU A 36 -1.78 -3.69 -3.48
C LEU A 36 -2.59 -2.60 -2.77
N CYS A 37 -3.82 -2.39 -3.24
CA CYS A 37 -4.82 -1.68 -2.44
C CYS A 37 -5.33 -2.62 -1.33
N GLN A 38 -5.98 -2.02 -0.33
CA GLN A 38 -6.57 -2.74 0.80
C GLN A 38 -7.46 -3.91 0.38
N ASP A 39 -8.36 -3.71 -0.60
CA ASP A 39 -9.24 -4.79 -1.08
C ASP A 39 -8.45 -5.98 -1.65
N CYS A 40 -7.43 -5.72 -2.47
CA CYS A 40 -6.63 -6.78 -3.07
C CYS A 40 -5.80 -7.53 -2.04
N PHE A 41 -5.32 -6.83 -1.01
CA PHE A 41 -4.63 -7.46 0.10
C PHE A 41 -5.58 -8.37 0.89
N TRP A 42 -6.76 -7.89 1.29
CA TRP A 42 -7.72 -8.67 2.08
C TRP A 42 -8.34 -9.85 1.32
N THR A 43 -8.57 -9.69 0.03
CA THR A 43 -9.04 -10.79 -0.83
C THR A 43 -7.95 -11.81 -1.15
N GLY A 44 -6.68 -11.51 -0.83
CA GLY A 44 -5.55 -12.41 -1.09
C GLY A 44 -5.18 -12.51 -2.57
N ILE A 45 -5.39 -11.45 -3.36
CA ILE A 45 -5.05 -11.45 -4.78
C ILE A 45 -3.53 -11.52 -4.97
N THR A 46 -3.09 -12.55 -5.68
CA THR A 46 -1.69 -12.77 -6.07
C THR A 46 -1.54 -12.70 -7.59
N THR A 47 -0.50 -12.04 -8.06
CA THR A 47 -0.08 -12.06 -9.47
C THR A 47 1.42 -12.36 -9.51
N ASP A 48 1.88 -13.21 -10.42
CA ASP A 48 3.31 -13.54 -10.55
C ASP A 48 4.14 -12.25 -10.72
N PRO A 49 5.22 -12.02 -9.93
CA PRO A 49 5.94 -12.94 -9.04
C PRO A 49 5.52 -12.90 -7.55
N HIS A 50 4.41 -12.26 -7.20
CA HIS A 50 3.92 -12.16 -5.82
C HIS A 50 3.08 -13.37 -5.42
N THR A 51 3.37 -13.91 -4.23
CA THR A 51 2.57 -14.94 -3.56
C THR A 51 2.13 -14.44 -2.17
N ASN A 52 1.12 -15.05 -1.58
CA ASN A 52 0.67 -14.76 -0.22
C ASN A 52 1.69 -15.10 0.87
N SER A 53 2.77 -15.81 0.53
CA SER A 53 3.90 -16.10 1.40
C SER A 53 4.87 -14.91 1.52
N HIS A 54 4.80 -13.93 0.62
CA HIS A 54 5.64 -12.74 0.71
C HIS A 54 5.05 -11.71 1.67
N ASP A 55 5.84 -11.31 2.66
CA ASP A 55 5.45 -10.28 3.62
C ASP A 55 5.18 -8.93 2.93
N VAL A 56 4.14 -8.24 3.37
CA VAL A 56 3.77 -6.90 2.91
C VAL A 56 3.86 -5.89 4.04
N LYS A 57 4.16 -4.64 3.71
CA LYS A 57 4.14 -3.49 4.64
C LYS A 57 3.01 -2.55 4.28
N GLU A 58 2.28 -2.08 5.29
CA GLU A 58 1.25 -1.07 5.13
C GLU A 58 1.85 0.35 5.08
N TYR A 59 1.22 1.22 4.31
CA TYR A 59 1.56 2.63 4.16
C TYR A 59 0.26 3.43 4.26
N THR A 60 0.23 4.35 5.21
CA THR A 60 -0.92 5.21 5.56
C THR A 60 -0.72 6.66 5.14
N SER A 61 0.46 7.02 4.63
CA SER A 61 0.83 8.39 4.23
C SER A 61 1.06 8.48 2.73
N ALA A 62 0.51 9.51 2.08
CA ALA A 62 0.79 9.80 0.68
C ALA A 62 2.29 10.01 0.50
N THR A 63 2.97 9.08 -0.17
CA THR A 63 4.39 9.22 -0.49
C THR A 63 4.52 10.22 -1.63
N VAL A 64 4.53 11.51 -1.29
CA VAL A 64 5.14 12.54 -2.14
C VAL A 64 6.63 12.22 -2.21
N SER A 65 7.14 12.06 -3.42
CA SER A 65 8.50 11.66 -3.71
C SER A 65 9.49 12.75 -3.31
N GLU A 66 10.19 12.59 -2.20
CA GLU A 66 11.64 12.83 -2.12
C GLU A 66 12.17 12.32 -0.78
N TRP A 67 13.47 12.09 -0.71
CA TRP A 67 14.18 11.53 0.42
C TRP A 67 14.27 12.49 1.62
N THR A 68 13.14 12.91 2.19
CA THR A 68 13.07 13.74 3.40
C THR A 68 11.82 13.40 4.22
N THR A 69 12.09 12.88 5.42
CA THR A 69 11.35 12.95 6.69
C THR A 69 9.84 13.24 6.68
N VAL A 70 9.13 12.53 7.58
CA VAL A 70 7.78 12.74 8.14
C VAL A 70 6.72 11.73 7.59
N GLN A 71 6.04 10.89 8.37
CA GLN A 71 6.00 10.62 9.81
C GLN A 71 5.63 9.14 9.99
N SER A 72 6.29 8.50 10.97
CA SER A 72 5.58 7.60 11.87
C SER A 72 4.42 8.38 12.47
N ILE A 73 3.22 8.25 11.92
CA ILE A 73 2.03 8.60 12.70
C ILE A 73 1.88 7.43 13.66
N VAL A 74 2.37 7.68 14.88
CA VAL A 74 2.12 6.87 16.06
C VAL A 74 0.64 6.48 16.09
N ILE A 75 0.35 5.18 16.07
CA ILE A 75 -0.91 4.71 16.63
C ILE A 75 -0.54 4.10 17.98
N SER A 76 -0.36 5.00 18.95
CA SER A 76 -0.52 4.64 20.35
C SER A 76 -2.01 4.38 20.55
N ALA A 77 -2.33 3.15 20.93
CA ALA A 77 -3.49 2.83 21.75
C ALA A 77 -2.99 1.97 22.91
#